data_AF-A0AAW7QFJ6-F1
#
_entry.id   AF-A0AAW7QFJ6-F1
#
_cell.length_a   1.000
_cell.length_b   1.000
_cell.length_c   1.000
_cell.angle_alpha   90.00
_cell.angle_beta   90.00
_cell.angle_gamma   90.00
#
_symmetry.space_group_name_H-M   'P 1'
#
loop_
_entity.id
_entity.type
_entity.pdbx_description
1 polymer ?
#
loop_
_entity_poly.entity_id
_entity_poly.type
_entity_poly.pdbx_seq_one_letter_code
_entity_poly.pdbx_strand_id
1 'polypeptide(L)' 'MSIKVIASDRGGTFLDDKGSYDKERFHQILDAMAARDMHFVVASSNSMSSLKPMFAETFDRLHFVAENGG' A
#
# COMPACT_ATOMS: atom_id res chain seq x y z
N MET A 1 17.62 7.62 13.95
CA MET A 1 16.16 7.58 13.73
C MET A 1 15.82 6.28 13.02
N SER A 2 14.71 5.63 13.36
CA SER A 2 14.16 4.50 12.59
C SER A 2 12.92 4.96 11.83
N ILE A 3 12.74 4.44 10.62
CA ILE A 3 11.52 4.67 9.83
C ILE A 3 10.43 3.79 10.43
N LYS A 4 9.25 4.37 10.67
CA LYS A 4 8.08 3.65 11.23
C LYS A 4 6.92 3.51 10.26
N VAL A 5 6.84 4.38 9.27
CA VAL A 5 5.75 4.40 8.29
C VAL A 5 6.34 4.69 6.91
N ILE A 6 5.83 3.97 5.91
CA ILE A 6 6.04 4.28 4.49
C ILE A 6 4.66 4.55 3.90
N ALA A 7 4.47 5.71 3.31
CA ALA A 7 3.26 6.06 2.58
C ALA A 7 3.60 6.20 1.09
N SER A 8 2.81 5.60 0.22
CA SER A 8 2.99 5.68 -1.23
C SER A 8 1.70 6.06 -1.92
N ASP A 9 1.81 6.90 -2.94
CA ASP A 9 0.74 7.05 -3.92
C ASP A 9 0.57 5.78 -4.74
N ARG A 10 -0.62 5.60 -5.29
CA ARG A 10 -1.01 4.44 -6.11
C ARG A 10 -0.63 4.61 -7.56
N GLY A 11 -1.24 5.57 -8.26
CA GLY A 11 -1.19 5.65 -9.73
C GLY A 11 0.06 6.36 -10.22
N GLY A 12 0.88 5.70 -11.05
CA GLY A 12 2.14 6.27 -11.54
C GLY A 12 3.25 6.35 -10.48
N THR A 13 3.04 5.73 -9.32
CA THR A 13 4.03 5.62 -8.24
C THR A 13 4.19 4.15 -7.82
N PHE A 14 3.19 3.57 -7.16
CA PHE A 14 3.26 2.16 -6.72
C PHE A 14 2.91 1.18 -7.84
N LEU A 15 1.97 1.57 -8.71
CA LEU A 15 1.57 0.77 -9.86
C LEU A 15 2.38 1.13 -11.10
N ASP A 16 2.67 0.11 -11.91
CA ASP A 16 3.24 0.26 -13.24
C ASP A 16 2.23 0.86 -14.24
N ASP A 17 2.67 1.07 -15.48
CA ASP A 17 1.86 1.63 -16.57
C ASP A 17 0.65 0.75 -16.95
N LYS A 18 0.62 -0.51 -16.51
CA LYS A 18 -0.50 -1.44 -16.69
C LYS A 18 -1.44 -1.46 -15.47
N GLY A 19 -1.16 -0.64 -14.46
CA GLY A 19 -1.93 -0.61 -13.22
C GLY A 19 -1.68 -1.81 -12.32
N SER A 20 -0.56 -2.50 -12.48
CA SER A 20 -0.17 -3.69 -11.71
C SER A 20 1.05 -3.40 -10.83
N TYR A 21 1.36 -4.35 -9.94
CA TYR A 21 2.58 -4.35 -9.15
C TYR A 21 3.04 -5.80 -8.91
N ASP A 22 4.29 -5.97 -8.50
CA ASP A 22 4.84 -7.27 -8.14
C ASP A 22 4.34 -7.69 -6.75
N LYS A 23 3.32 -8.56 -6.73
CA LYS A 23 2.68 -9.03 -5.50
C LYS A 23 3.65 -9.83 -4.62
N GLU A 24 4.41 -10.75 -5.19
CA GLU A 24 5.31 -11.62 -4.43
C GLU A 24 6.38 -10.80 -3.73
N ARG A 25 7.01 -9.88 -4.46
CA ARG A 25 7.99 -8.95 -3.88
C ARG A 25 7.35 -8.06 -2.82
N PHE A 26 6.14 -7.57 -3.06
CA PHE A 26 5.45 -6.73 -2.08
C PHE A 26 5.13 -7.49 -0.78
N HIS A 27 4.72 -8.76 -0.85
CA HIS A 27 4.53 -9.60 0.33
C HIS A 27 5.81 -9.74 1.16
N GLN A 28 6.94 -10.04 0.51
CA GLN A 28 8.24 -10.14 1.19
C GLN A 28 8.63 -8.82 1.86
N ILE A 29 8.35 -7.68 1.22
CA ILE A 29 8.57 -6.36 1.80
C ILE A 29 7.68 -6.14 3.03
N LEU A 30 6.39 -6.46 2.95
CA LEU A 30 5.46 -6.33 4.07
C LEU A 30 5.86 -7.23 5.25
N ASP A 31 6.38 -8.44 5.00
CA ASP A 31 6.88 -9.32 6.06
C ASP A 31 8.09 -8.69 6.76
N ALA A 32 9.02 -8.14 5.97
CA ALA A 32 10.20 -7.48 6.47
C ALA A 32 9.88 -6.16 7.22
N MET A 33 8.81 -5.47 6.84
CA MET A 33 8.28 -4.28 7.53
C MET A 33 7.62 -4.66 8.86
N ALA A 34 6.76 -5.69 8.86
CA ALA A 34 6.10 -6.17 10.07
C ALA A 34 7.10 -6.62 11.15
N ALA A 35 8.16 -7.34 10.76
CA ALA A 35 9.23 -7.74 11.67
C ALA A 35 9.98 -6.56 12.33
N ARG A 36 9.87 -5.35 11.74
CA ARG A 36 10.49 -4.11 12.22
C ARG A 36 9.49 -3.17 12.88
N ASP A 37 8.25 -3.61 13.09
CA ASP A 37 7.16 -2.79 13.62
C ASP A 37 7.00 -1.51 12.76
N MET A 38 6.87 -1.72 11.45
CA MET A 38 6.67 -0.69 10.44
C MET A 38 5.33 -0.89 9.73
N HIS A 39 4.75 0.22 9.27
CA HIS A 39 3.46 0.23 8.59
C HIS A 39 3.57 0.74 7.16
N PHE A 40 2.80 0.14 6.27
CA PHE A 40 2.64 0.61 4.89
C PHE A 40 1.27 1.27 4.74
N VAL A 41 1.24 2.48 4.19
CA VAL A 41 0.04 3.26 3.95
C VAL A 41 -0.12 3.49 2.44
N VAL A 42 -1.26 3.10 1.89
CA VAL A 42 -1.66 3.47 0.53
C VAL A 42 -2.39 4.82 0.61
N ALA A 43 -1.78 5.88 0.09
CA ALA A 43 -2.40 7.19 0.00
C ALA A 43 -2.91 7.40 -1.43
N SER A 44 -4.19 7.67 -1.63
CA SER A 44 -4.74 7.76 -2.98
C SER A 44 -5.95 8.70 -3.06
N SER A 45 -6.13 9.30 -4.23
CA SER A 45 -7.37 10.00 -4.60
C SER A 45 -8.53 9.06 -4.90
N ASN A 46 -8.25 7.77 -5.10
CA ASN A 46 -9.27 6.75 -5.32
C ASN A 46 -10.11 6.49 -4.05
N SER A 47 -11.36 6.08 -4.24
CA SER A 47 -12.24 5.66 -3.14
C SER A 47 -11.78 4.34 -2.52
N MET A 48 -12.15 4.11 -1.26
CA MET A 48 -11.87 2.85 -0.57
C MET A 48 -12.48 1.63 -1.30
N SER A 49 -13.64 1.81 -1.92
CA SER A 49 -14.31 0.79 -2.74
C SER A 49 -13.51 0.41 -4.00
N SER A 50 -12.71 1.33 -4.54
CA SER A 50 -11.79 1.05 -5.66
C SER A 50 -10.46 0.45 -5.18
N LEU A 51 -9.98 0.82 -4.00
CA LEU A 51 -8.71 0.33 -3.44
C LEU A 51 -8.82 -1.10 -2.91
N LYS A 52 -9.93 -1.43 -2.24
CA LYS A 52 -10.11 -2.72 -1.56
C LYS A 52 -9.91 -3.95 -2.47
N PRO A 53 -10.47 -4.03 -3.69
CA PRO A 53 -10.26 -5.18 -4.57
C PRO A 53 -8.80 -5.32 -5.04
N MET A 54 -8.09 -4.20 -5.18
CA MET A 54 -6.72 -4.17 -5.70
C MET A 54 -5.71 -4.74 -4.71
N PHE A 55 -5.96 -4.51 -3.43
CA PHE A 55 -5.12 -4.98 -2.33
C PHE A 55 -5.78 -6.11 -1.53
N ALA A 56 -6.76 -6.84 -2.10
CA ALA A 56 -7.56 -7.79 -1.35
C ALA A 56 -6.73 -8.86 -0.59
N GLU A 57 -5.61 -9.29 -1.16
CA GLU A 57 -4.71 -10.29 -0.56
C GLU A 57 -3.86 -9.74 0.61
N THR A 58 -3.67 -8.41 0.68
CA THR A 58 -2.83 -7.74 1.68
C THR A 58 -3.61 -6.74 2.52
N PHE A 59 -4.92 -6.61 2.32
CA PHE A 59 -5.75 -5.53 2.86
C PHE A 59 -5.61 -5.40 4.37
N ASP A 60 -5.64 -6.52 5.10
CA ASP A 60 -5.55 -6.55 6.57
C ASP A 60 -4.17 -6.16 7.12
N ARG A 61 -3.16 -6.04 6.24
CA ARG A 61 -1.78 -5.68 6.57
C ARG A 61 -1.44 -4.23 6.22
N LEU A 62 -2.36 -3.52 5.56
CA LEU A 62 -2.15 -2.18 5.03
C LEU A 62 -3.04 -1.17 5.73
N HIS A 63 -2.59 0.07 5.74
CA HIS A 63 -3.40 1.23 6.09
C HIS A 63 -3.74 2.01 4.83
N PHE A 64 -4.86 2.73 4.83
CA PHE A 64 -5.34 3.44 3.65
C PHE A 64 -5.73 4.87 4.00
N VAL A 65 -5.28 5.81 3.18
CA VAL A 65 -5.80 7.17 3.10
C VAL A 65 -6.47 7.28 1.74
N ALA A 66 -7.79 7.14 1.70
CA ALA A 66 -8.60 7.22 0.49
C ALA A 66 -9.09 8.65 0.24
N GLU A 67 -9.55 8.94 -0.97
CA GLU A 67 -10.23 10.20 -1.33
C GLU A 67 -9.43 11.45 -0.96
N ASN A 68 -8.09 11.39 -1.07
CA ASN A 68 -7.16 12.45 -0.66
C ASN A 68 -7.24 12.84 0.84
N GLY A 69 -7.70 11.93 1.70
CA GLY A 69 -7.81 12.14 3.14
C GLY A 69 -9.12 12.79 3.59
N GLY A 70 -10.18 12.64 2.78
CA GLY A 70 -11.54 13.05 3.12
C GLY A 70 -12.19 12.24 4.23
#